data_AF-A0A1H4ZKX0-F1
#
_entry.id   AF-A0A1H4ZKX0-F1
#
_cell.length_a   1.000
_cell.length_b   1.000
_cell.length_c   1.000
_cell.angle_alpha   90.00
_cell.angle_beta   90.00
_cell.angle_gamma   90.00
#
_symmetry.space_group_name_H-M   'P 1'
#
loop_
_entity.id
_entity.type
_entity.pdbx_description
1 polymer ?
#
loop_
_entity_poly.entity_id
_entity_poly.type
_entity_poly.pdbx_seq_one_letter_code
_entity_poly.pdbx_strand_id
1 'polypeptide(L)'
;MAPAPLRPRGVRVAVTVAAATAAPLVIVAPAPAAPAPDPPTPACGTPDGGGFPLDTRIHGGPDDYPAGGPFQGWKLDLTNTTDAPCSGVHPVLVLTDRDRALRPEQIRFEFYDAGSALWRPVAFESTEDAENVGAFTGFGGFAVPAGRTLTVPVRLAFEAGTPPDEVVVNAAVVQRQGEDGDWVGESGDYRLTVGPAGPGTPTAPAATPTPDTTRTPHPSAPPAKETRPPTPSAPATRSPERPADAAPDRELAGTGRESEEYARVLVPLAAGLLLLGAVLLRAARRPRHR
;
A
#
# COMPACT_ATOMS: atom_id res chain seq x y z
N MET A 1 27.20 -30.15 -78.05
CA MET A 1 26.12 -29.17 -78.33
C MET A 1 25.81 -28.48 -77.01
N ALA A 2 26.31 -27.27 -76.80
CA ALA A 2 26.17 -26.52 -75.54
C ALA A 2 25.24 -25.33 -75.76
N PRO A 3 24.27 -25.04 -74.88
CA PRO A 3 23.49 -23.81 -74.96
C PRO A 3 24.21 -22.63 -74.27
N ALA A 4 24.09 -21.47 -74.90
CA ALA A 4 24.72 -20.20 -74.55
C ALA A 4 24.13 -19.56 -73.26
N PRO A 5 24.90 -18.71 -72.55
CA PRO A 5 24.39 -17.98 -71.39
C PRO A 5 23.50 -16.79 -71.81
N LEU A 6 22.34 -16.69 -71.15
CA LEU A 6 21.40 -15.58 -71.27
C LEU A 6 21.96 -14.32 -70.59
N ARG A 7 22.02 -13.23 -71.35
CA ARG A 7 22.31 -11.87 -70.85
C ARG A 7 21.10 -11.33 -70.06
N PRO A 8 21.26 -10.77 -68.86
CA PRO A 8 20.19 -10.04 -68.21
C PRO A 8 19.98 -8.67 -68.88
N ARG A 9 18.73 -8.39 -69.27
CA ARG A 9 18.27 -7.07 -69.73
C ARG A 9 18.21 -6.14 -68.51
N GLY A 10 18.95 -5.03 -68.56
CA GLY A 10 18.89 -3.98 -67.55
C GLY A 10 17.54 -3.28 -67.58
N VAL A 11 16.81 -3.32 -66.47
CA VAL A 11 15.65 -2.46 -66.21
C VAL A 11 16.18 -1.18 -65.58
N ARG A 12 16.06 -0.06 -66.30
CA ARG A 12 16.29 1.27 -65.75
C ARG A 12 15.04 1.68 -64.97
N VAL A 13 15.09 1.60 -63.64
CA VAL A 13 14.08 2.20 -62.77
C VAL A 13 14.45 3.67 -62.59
N ALA A 14 13.60 4.57 -63.12
CA ALA A 14 13.71 5.99 -62.87
C ALA A 14 13.29 6.26 -61.42
N VAL A 15 14.24 6.68 -60.58
CA VAL A 15 13.98 7.14 -59.21
C VAL A 15 13.56 8.60 -59.30
N THR A 16 12.26 8.87 -59.15
CA THR A 16 11.74 10.21 -58.87
C THR A 16 12.01 10.55 -57.41
N VAL A 17 12.99 11.42 -57.17
CA VAL A 17 13.26 11.99 -55.84
C VAL A 17 12.19 13.04 -55.55
N ALA A 18 11.20 12.69 -54.73
CA ALA A 18 10.30 13.66 -54.14
C ALA A 18 11.02 14.36 -52.96
N ALA A 19 11.34 15.63 -53.13
CA ALA A 19 11.90 16.46 -52.06
C ALA A 19 10.80 16.74 -51.02
N ALA A 20 10.81 16.02 -49.91
CA ALA A 20 9.97 16.32 -48.75
C ALA A 20 10.59 17.50 -47.99
N THR A 21 9.89 18.63 -47.94
CA THR A 21 10.24 19.77 -47.10
C THR A 21 10.01 19.40 -45.64
N ALA A 22 11.09 19.14 -44.90
CA ALA A 22 11.06 18.91 -43.46
C ALA A 22 10.74 20.24 -42.74
N ALA A 23 9.54 20.36 -42.18
CA ALA A 23 9.21 21.42 -41.24
C ALA A 23 9.83 21.10 -39.88
N PRO A 24 10.45 22.07 -39.17
CA PRO A 24 11.00 21.83 -37.85
C PRO A 24 9.85 21.64 -36.84
N LEU A 25 9.74 20.44 -36.30
CA LEU A 25 8.97 20.17 -35.09
C LEU A 25 9.70 20.83 -33.92
N VAL A 26 9.15 21.93 -33.41
CA VAL A 26 9.58 22.52 -32.15
C VAL A 26 9.09 21.59 -31.04
N ILE A 27 9.99 20.78 -30.49
CA ILE A 27 9.74 20.01 -29.27
C ILE A 27 9.68 21.02 -28.13
N VAL A 28 8.47 21.39 -27.73
CA VAL A 28 8.26 22.13 -26.48
C VAL A 28 8.50 21.13 -25.35
N ALA A 29 9.61 21.29 -24.63
CA ALA A 29 9.86 20.52 -23.43
C ALA A 29 8.70 20.80 -22.43
N PRO A 30 8.12 19.77 -21.79
CA PRO A 30 7.14 20.01 -20.73
C PRO A 30 7.84 20.80 -19.62
N ALA A 31 7.21 21.89 -19.20
CA ALA A 31 7.66 22.61 -18.01
C ALA A 31 7.69 21.64 -16.81
N PRO A 32 8.67 21.74 -15.91
CA PRO A 32 8.64 20.96 -14.69
C PRO A 32 7.33 21.28 -13.96
N ALA A 33 6.58 20.24 -13.59
CA ALA A 33 5.40 20.40 -12.76
C ALA A 33 5.85 21.10 -11.47
N ALA A 34 5.19 22.22 -11.14
CA ALA A 34 5.40 22.84 -9.84
C ALA A 34 5.09 21.79 -8.77
N PRO A 35 5.90 21.69 -7.69
CA PRO A 35 5.58 20.82 -6.58
C PRO A 35 4.15 21.12 -6.12
N ALA A 36 3.37 20.07 -5.88
CA ALA A 36 2.03 20.24 -5.33
C ALA A 36 2.15 21.05 -4.02
N PRO A 37 1.26 22.03 -3.78
CA PRO A 37 1.27 22.74 -2.51
C PRO A 37 1.14 21.73 -1.37
N ASP A 38 1.86 21.97 -0.27
CA ASP A 38 1.73 21.16 0.93
C ASP A 38 0.25 21.06 1.32
N PRO A 39 -0.25 19.86 1.69
CA PRO A 39 -1.62 19.73 2.13
C PRO A 39 -1.87 20.66 3.33
N PRO A 40 -3.05 21.30 3.41
CA PRO A 40 -3.37 22.15 4.55
C PRO A 40 -3.24 21.35 5.84
N THR A 41 -2.67 21.97 6.88
CA THR A 41 -2.55 21.31 8.18
C THR A 41 -3.94 20.92 8.68
N PRO A 42 -4.14 19.69 9.20
CA PRO A 42 -5.42 19.29 9.73
C PRO A 42 -5.87 20.27 10.82
N ALA A 43 -7.08 20.81 10.69
CA ALA A 43 -7.67 21.62 11.74
C ALA A 43 -8.47 20.68 12.65
N CYS A 44 -7.87 20.30 13.77
CA CYS A 44 -8.47 19.45 14.80
C CYS A 44 -8.71 20.24 16.11
N GLY A 45 -9.59 19.70 16.97
CA GLY A 45 -9.70 20.14 18.35
C GLY A 45 -8.42 19.88 19.15
N THR A 46 -8.27 20.55 20.29
CA THR A 46 -7.24 20.19 21.27
C THR A 46 -7.72 18.98 22.06
N PRO A 47 -6.97 17.86 22.08
CA PRO A 47 -7.38 16.68 22.84
C PRO A 47 -7.25 16.92 24.35
N ASP A 48 -8.18 16.33 25.10
CA ASP A 48 -8.08 16.27 26.56
C ASP A 48 -6.83 15.48 26.96
N GLY A 49 -5.91 16.12 27.68
CA GLY A 49 -4.67 15.48 28.14
C GLY A 49 -3.48 15.52 27.18
N GLY A 50 -3.55 16.28 26.08
CA GLY A 50 -2.39 16.61 25.25
C GLY A 50 -1.86 15.48 24.36
N GLY A 51 -2.64 14.40 24.16
CA GLY A 51 -2.35 13.36 23.16
C GLY A 51 -2.53 13.88 21.72
N PHE A 52 -2.49 12.99 20.73
CA PHE A 52 -2.83 13.35 19.35
C PHE A 52 -4.33 13.14 19.08
N PRO A 53 -5.00 14.02 18.33
CA PRO A 53 -6.46 14.04 18.23
C PRO A 53 -7.07 12.94 17.37
N LEU A 54 -6.25 12.10 16.72
CA LEU A 54 -6.71 11.05 15.80
C LEU A 54 -6.02 9.71 16.06
N ASP A 55 -6.79 8.67 16.36
CA ASP A 55 -6.31 7.30 16.28
C ASP A 55 -6.52 6.76 14.86
N THR A 56 -5.69 5.81 14.44
CA THR A 56 -5.85 5.13 13.15
C THR A 56 -5.88 3.62 13.34
N ARG A 57 -6.53 2.91 12.41
CA ARG A 57 -6.54 1.44 12.39
C ARG A 57 -6.75 0.90 10.99
N ILE A 58 -5.92 -0.04 10.58
CA ILE A 58 -6.12 -0.83 9.35
C ILE A 58 -6.78 -2.16 9.70
N HIS A 59 -7.79 -2.59 8.93
CA HIS A 59 -8.41 -3.91 9.12
C HIS A 59 -9.16 -4.43 7.89
N GLY A 60 -9.47 -5.73 7.94
CA GLY A 60 -10.37 -6.40 7.01
C GLY A 60 -9.76 -6.76 5.65
N GLY A 61 -8.46 -6.55 5.47
CA GLY A 61 -7.73 -7.02 4.28
C GLY A 61 -7.39 -8.51 4.36
N PRO A 62 -6.92 -9.10 3.25
CA PRO A 62 -6.32 -10.43 3.22
C PRO A 62 -4.83 -10.41 3.64
N ASP A 63 -4.33 -11.55 4.11
CA ASP A 63 -2.90 -11.69 4.45
C ASP A 63 -2.03 -12.05 3.23
N ASP A 64 -2.65 -12.40 2.08
CA ASP A 64 -1.95 -12.86 0.88
C ASP A 64 -2.35 -12.07 -0.38
N TYR A 65 -1.35 -11.59 -1.12
CA TYR A 65 -1.51 -10.84 -2.35
C TYR A 65 -0.68 -11.46 -3.47
N PRO A 66 -1.28 -12.00 -4.54
CA PRO A 66 -0.50 -12.47 -5.68
C PRO A 66 0.10 -11.29 -6.46
N ALA A 67 1.37 -11.40 -6.84
CA ALA A 67 1.97 -10.45 -7.77
C ALA A 67 1.17 -10.41 -9.09
N GLY A 68 0.82 -9.21 -9.56
CA GLY A 68 -0.02 -9.01 -10.73
C GLY A 68 -1.50 -9.35 -10.52
N GLY A 69 -1.91 -9.57 -9.27
CA GLY A 69 -3.30 -9.82 -8.90
C GLY A 69 -4.22 -8.59 -9.05
N PRO A 70 -5.54 -8.78 -8.86
CA PRO A 70 -6.49 -7.68 -8.78
C PRO A 70 -6.31 -6.89 -7.48
N PHE A 71 -6.91 -5.70 -7.43
CA PHE A 71 -7.06 -4.93 -6.19
C PHE A 71 -7.87 -5.71 -5.15
N GLN A 72 -7.32 -5.82 -3.94
CA GLN A 72 -8.01 -6.36 -2.78
C GLN A 72 -8.36 -5.24 -1.80
N GLY A 73 -9.61 -5.23 -1.36
CA GLY A 73 -10.17 -4.18 -0.51
C GLY A 73 -9.94 -4.42 0.98
N TRP A 74 -9.81 -3.32 1.71
CA TRP A 74 -9.63 -3.26 3.16
C TRP A 74 -10.08 -1.88 3.67
N LYS A 75 -9.99 -1.64 4.97
CA LYS A 75 -10.53 -0.45 5.62
C LYS A 75 -9.46 0.25 6.46
N LEU A 76 -9.43 1.57 6.34
CA LEU A 76 -8.70 2.47 7.22
C LEU A 76 -9.70 3.24 8.08
N ASP A 77 -9.69 3.01 9.38
CA ASP A 77 -10.44 3.81 10.33
C ASP A 77 -9.60 4.99 10.81
N LEU A 78 -10.22 6.17 10.83
CA LEU A 78 -9.69 7.39 11.44
C LEU A 78 -10.65 7.79 12.56
N THR A 79 -10.20 7.72 13.82
CA THR A 79 -11.03 7.98 15.00
C THR A 79 -10.63 9.29 15.64
N ASN A 80 -11.53 10.28 15.62
CA ASN A 80 -11.32 11.54 16.31
C ASN A 80 -11.64 11.38 17.79
N THR A 81 -10.65 11.58 18.64
CA THR A 81 -10.73 11.44 20.11
C THR A 81 -11.09 12.75 20.80
N THR A 82 -11.26 13.84 20.05
CA THR A 82 -11.56 15.18 20.56
C THR A 82 -13.05 15.52 20.48
N ASP A 83 -13.42 16.62 21.14
CA ASP A 83 -14.78 17.18 21.17
C ASP A 83 -15.09 18.14 20.00
N ALA A 84 -14.12 18.42 19.13
CA ALA A 84 -14.27 19.24 17.94
C ALA A 84 -14.00 18.44 16.66
N PRO A 85 -14.63 18.78 15.52
CA PRO A 85 -14.38 18.08 14.27
C PRO A 85 -12.94 18.29 13.79
N CYS A 86 -12.34 17.25 13.21
CA CYS A 86 -11.12 17.33 12.42
C CYS A 86 -11.47 17.52 10.94
N SER A 87 -10.74 18.37 10.24
CA SER A 87 -10.88 18.58 8.79
C SER A 87 -9.52 18.72 8.13
N GLY A 88 -9.44 18.47 6.82
CA GLY A 88 -8.16 18.52 6.10
C GLY A 88 -7.22 17.38 6.48
N VAL A 89 -7.75 16.22 6.88
CA VAL A 89 -6.91 15.08 7.31
C VAL A 89 -6.35 14.35 6.09
N HIS A 90 -5.03 14.26 5.98
CA HIS A 90 -4.31 13.56 4.91
C HIS A 90 -3.50 12.40 5.49
N PRO A 91 -4.02 11.17 5.48
CA PRO A 91 -3.28 10.00 5.93
C PRO A 91 -2.06 9.72 5.05
N VAL A 92 -1.08 9.07 5.64
CA VAL A 92 0.10 8.52 4.97
C VAL A 92 0.15 7.03 5.23
N LEU A 93 0.49 6.26 4.21
CA LEU A 93 0.72 4.82 4.31
C LEU A 93 2.21 4.54 4.13
N VAL A 94 2.76 3.68 4.99
CA VAL A 94 4.15 3.23 4.93
C VAL A 94 4.16 1.72 4.70
N LEU A 95 4.88 1.28 3.68
CA LEU A 95 5.09 -0.12 3.35
C LEU A 95 6.58 -0.45 3.50
N THR A 96 6.90 -1.45 4.31
CA THR A 96 8.26 -1.97 4.47
C THR A 96 8.27 -3.45 4.15
N ASP A 97 9.10 -3.85 3.19
CA ASP A 97 9.32 -5.26 2.87
C ASP A 97 10.58 -5.79 3.58
N ARG A 98 10.59 -7.09 3.87
CA ARG A 98 11.67 -7.73 4.63
C ARG A 98 13.00 -7.66 3.88
N ASP A 99 12.97 -7.87 2.57
CA ASP A 99 14.15 -7.98 1.71
C ASP A 99 14.61 -6.62 1.16
N ARG A 100 13.87 -5.54 1.44
CA ARG A 100 14.14 -4.16 0.98
C ARG A 100 14.28 -4.05 -0.54
N ALA A 101 13.49 -4.82 -1.27
CA ALA A 101 13.46 -4.93 -2.71
C ALA A 101 12.17 -4.38 -3.35
N LEU A 102 11.14 -4.09 -2.54
CA LEU A 102 9.87 -3.53 -3.01
C LEU A 102 10.08 -2.09 -3.50
N ARG A 103 9.81 -1.87 -4.79
CA ARG A 103 9.93 -0.55 -5.42
C ARG A 103 8.58 0.18 -5.42
N PRO A 104 8.57 1.52 -5.37
CA PRO A 104 7.33 2.29 -5.38
C PRO A 104 6.42 1.98 -6.57
N GLU A 105 6.97 1.78 -7.77
CA GLU A 105 6.19 1.55 -8.99
C GLU A 105 5.52 0.16 -9.02
N GLN A 106 5.90 -0.73 -8.09
CA GLN A 106 5.29 -2.04 -7.94
C GLN A 106 4.03 -2.01 -7.06
N ILE A 107 3.81 -0.92 -6.34
CA ILE A 107 2.70 -0.77 -5.40
C ILE A 107 1.56 -0.04 -6.11
N ARG A 108 0.40 -0.69 -6.19
CA ARG A 108 -0.84 -0.06 -6.62
C ARG A 108 -1.77 0.07 -5.42
N PHE A 109 -1.93 1.27 -4.91
CA PHE A 109 -2.82 1.56 -3.80
C PHE A 109 -3.80 2.66 -4.17
N GLU A 110 -5.04 2.49 -3.74
CA GLU A 110 -6.07 3.50 -3.94
C GLU A 110 -6.96 3.64 -2.70
N PHE A 111 -7.44 4.85 -2.45
CA PHE A 111 -8.47 5.13 -1.46
C PHE A 111 -9.74 5.63 -2.12
N TYR A 112 -10.88 5.37 -1.49
CA TYR A 112 -12.16 5.87 -1.98
C TYR A 112 -12.43 7.27 -1.43
N ASP A 113 -12.44 8.27 -2.31
CA ASP A 113 -12.92 9.61 -1.99
C ASP A 113 -14.44 9.66 -2.20
N ALA A 114 -15.17 9.57 -1.09
CA ALA A 114 -16.62 9.65 -1.08
C ALA A 114 -17.16 11.02 -1.57
N GLY A 115 -16.38 12.10 -1.43
CA GLY A 115 -16.76 13.43 -1.89
C GLY A 115 -16.83 13.54 -3.41
N SER A 116 -15.92 12.85 -4.12
CA SER A 116 -15.96 12.76 -5.59
C SER A 116 -16.57 11.46 -6.13
N ALA A 117 -16.89 10.50 -5.26
CA ALA A 117 -17.29 9.14 -5.61
C ALA A 117 -16.27 8.41 -6.52
N LEU A 118 -14.97 8.66 -6.31
CA LEU A 118 -13.89 8.10 -7.13
C LEU A 118 -12.87 7.36 -6.27
N TRP A 119 -12.26 6.34 -6.85
CA TRP A 119 -11.02 5.77 -6.34
C TRP A 119 -9.86 6.66 -6.77
N ARG A 120 -9.03 7.07 -5.80
CA ARG A 120 -7.86 7.93 -6.02
C ARG A 120 -6.58 7.14 -5.81
N PRO A 121 -5.65 7.15 -6.77
CA PRO A 121 -4.35 6.51 -6.59
C PRO A 121 -3.50 7.26 -5.56
N VAL A 122 -2.70 6.50 -4.82
CA VAL A 122 -1.63 7.02 -3.97
C VAL A 122 -0.31 6.71 -4.63
N ALA A 123 0.48 7.75 -4.91
CA ALA A 123 1.85 7.61 -5.36
C ALA A 123 2.75 7.31 -4.15
N PHE A 124 3.68 6.38 -4.32
CA PHE A 124 4.68 6.05 -3.32
C PHE A 124 6.04 6.63 -3.69
N GLU A 125 6.82 6.97 -2.68
CA GLU A 125 8.22 7.32 -2.78
C GLU A 125 9.03 6.44 -1.85
N SER A 126 10.26 6.11 -2.24
CA SER A 126 11.16 5.31 -1.40
C SER A 126 11.99 6.22 -0.50
N THR A 127 12.12 5.86 0.78
CA THR A 127 13.02 6.52 1.74
C THR A 127 14.41 5.90 1.71
N GLU A 128 15.37 6.56 2.36
CA GLU A 128 16.73 6.03 2.51
C GLU A 128 16.80 4.73 3.33
N ASP A 129 15.79 4.48 4.16
CA ASP A 129 15.65 3.26 4.95
C ASP A 129 14.98 2.10 4.20
N ALA A 130 14.70 2.29 2.90
CA ALA A 130 13.97 1.36 2.03
C ALA A 130 12.50 1.15 2.44
N GLU A 131 11.88 2.20 2.98
CA GLU A 131 10.44 2.24 3.19
C GLU A 131 9.77 2.86 1.96
N ASN A 132 8.54 2.46 1.66
CA ASN A 132 7.71 3.08 0.63
C ASN A 132 6.62 3.90 1.31
N VAL A 133 6.65 5.22 1.12
CA VAL A 133 5.74 6.18 1.77
C VAL A 133 4.78 6.76 0.75
N GLY A 134 3.48 6.65 1.01
CA GLY A 134 2.41 7.10 0.12
C GLY A 134 1.42 8.02 0.84
N ALA A 135 1.41 9.30 0.46
CA ALA A 135 0.51 10.29 1.03
C ALA A 135 -0.83 10.36 0.27
N PHE A 136 -1.93 10.44 1.01
CA PHE A 136 -3.27 10.58 0.43
C PHE A 136 -3.44 12.04 -0.02
N THR A 137 -3.33 12.28 -1.32
CA THR A 137 -3.32 13.63 -1.90
C THR A 137 -4.35 13.78 -3.02
N GLY A 138 -4.44 14.97 -3.62
CA GLY A 138 -5.36 15.24 -4.73
C GLY A 138 -6.83 15.40 -4.33
N PHE A 139 -7.10 15.65 -3.04
CA PHE A 139 -8.44 15.93 -2.49
C PHE A 139 -8.34 16.94 -1.33
N GLY A 140 -9.46 17.41 -0.80
CA GLY A 140 -9.51 18.42 0.27
C GLY A 140 -9.21 17.91 1.69
N GLY A 141 -8.75 16.67 1.83
CA GLY A 141 -8.58 15.99 3.13
C GLY A 141 -9.88 15.43 3.67
N PHE A 142 -9.77 14.44 4.56
CA PHE A 142 -10.93 13.85 5.22
C PHE A 142 -11.45 14.76 6.33
N ALA A 143 -12.76 14.68 6.58
CA ALA A 143 -13.40 15.28 7.74
C ALA A 143 -13.84 14.16 8.70
N VAL A 144 -13.37 14.22 9.94
CA VAL A 144 -13.69 13.24 10.99
C VAL A 144 -14.47 13.96 12.10
N PRO A 145 -15.78 13.71 12.26
CA PRO A 145 -16.58 14.38 13.27
C PRO A 145 -16.06 14.12 14.70
N ALA A 146 -16.31 15.05 15.61
CA ALA A 146 -15.93 14.96 17.02
C ALA A 146 -16.37 13.63 17.66
N GLY A 147 -15.44 12.93 18.32
CA GLY A 147 -15.71 11.65 18.98
C GLY A 147 -16.17 10.51 18.05
N ARG A 148 -15.99 10.64 16.73
CA ARG A 148 -16.46 9.65 15.74
C ARG A 148 -15.30 9.01 14.99
N THR A 149 -15.61 7.84 14.42
CA THR A 149 -14.74 7.14 13.47
C THR A 149 -15.25 7.34 12.05
N LEU A 150 -14.36 7.74 11.15
CA LEU A 150 -14.54 7.67 9.70
C LEU A 150 -13.85 6.39 9.19
N THR A 151 -14.59 5.54 8.49
CA THR A 151 -14.03 4.37 7.81
C THR A 151 -13.84 4.68 6.33
N VAL A 152 -12.59 4.67 5.87
CA VAL A 152 -12.19 4.91 4.49
C VAL A 152 -11.96 3.56 3.80
N PRO A 153 -12.73 3.21 2.76
CA PRO A 153 -12.40 2.07 1.90
C PRO A 153 -11.08 2.32 1.17
N VAL A 154 -10.19 1.35 1.25
CA VAL A 154 -8.90 1.35 0.56
C VAL A 154 -8.75 0.04 -0.22
N ARG A 155 -7.85 0.01 -1.19
CA ARG A 155 -7.52 -1.20 -1.94
C ARG A 155 -6.07 -1.24 -2.36
N LEU A 156 -5.46 -2.42 -2.28
CA LEU A 156 -4.05 -2.67 -2.58
C LEU A 156 -3.92 -3.77 -3.64
N ALA A 157 -2.95 -3.64 -4.53
CA ALA A 157 -2.45 -4.70 -5.39
C ALA A 157 -0.96 -4.48 -5.65
N PHE A 158 -0.28 -5.53 -6.09
CA PHE A 158 1.10 -5.48 -6.53
C PHE A 158 1.21 -5.72 -8.04
N GLU A 159 2.22 -5.14 -8.66
CA GLU A 159 2.54 -5.37 -10.07
C GLU A 159 3.03 -6.82 -10.30
N ALA A 160 2.91 -7.31 -11.53
CA ALA A 160 3.28 -8.69 -11.89
C ALA A 160 4.77 -9.01 -11.64
N GLY A 161 5.64 -8.01 -11.72
CA GLY A 161 7.09 -8.13 -11.49
C GLY A 161 7.50 -7.94 -10.03
N THR A 162 6.58 -7.95 -9.07
CA THR A 162 6.89 -7.81 -7.64
C THR A 162 7.45 -9.14 -7.11
N PRO A 163 8.68 -9.16 -6.55
CA PRO A 163 9.22 -10.36 -5.93
C PRO A 163 8.33 -10.83 -4.77
N PRO A 164 8.24 -12.15 -4.52
CA PRO A 164 7.58 -12.63 -3.31
C PRO A 164 8.33 -12.19 -2.05
N ASP A 165 7.61 -11.61 -1.08
CA ASP A 165 8.16 -11.18 0.21
C ASP A 165 7.06 -10.98 1.26
N GLU A 166 7.42 -10.78 2.54
CA GLU A 166 6.53 -10.22 3.56
C GLU A 166 6.63 -8.70 3.56
N VAL A 167 5.48 -8.04 3.64
CA VAL A 167 5.35 -6.60 3.71
C VAL A 167 4.58 -6.25 4.97
N VAL A 168 5.11 -5.29 5.72
CA VAL A 168 4.42 -4.62 6.82
C VAL A 168 3.86 -3.31 6.31
N VAL A 169 2.58 -3.09 6.55
CA VAL A 169 1.88 -1.85 6.22
C VAL A 169 1.48 -1.15 7.51
N ASN A 170 1.74 0.16 7.59
CA ASN A 170 1.28 1.03 8.67
C ASN A 170 0.64 2.28 8.06
N ALA A 171 -0.43 2.78 8.65
CA ALA A 171 -1.00 4.09 8.34
C ALA A 171 -0.78 5.04 9.51
N ALA A 172 -0.41 6.28 9.21
CA ALA A 172 -0.29 7.35 10.19
C ALA A 172 -0.96 8.63 9.67
N VAL A 173 -1.28 9.54 10.58
CA VAL A 173 -1.70 10.90 10.23
C VAL A 173 -0.64 11.86 10.74
N VAL A 174 0.04 12.57 9.84
CA VAL A 174 1.05 13.55 10.27
C VAL A 174 0.38 14.86 10.63
N GLN A 175 0.77 15.44 11.76
CA GLN A 175 0.64 16.89 11.96
C GLN A 175 2.03 17.46 12.20
N ARG A 176 2.40 18.52 11.47
CA ARG A 176 3.61 19.28 11.77
C ARG A 176 3.46 19.94 13.14
N GLN A 177 4.13 19.40 14.15
CA GLN A 177 4.41 20.10 15.41
C GLN A 177 5.74 20.83 15.26
N GLY A 178 5.71 22.10 14.86
CA GLY A 178 6.94 22.88 14.63
C GLY A 178 7.65 22.54 13.31
N GLU A 179 8.96 22.79 13.26
CA GLU A 179 9.78 22.72 12.04
C GLU A 179 10.11 21.27 11.62
N ASP A 180 10.12 20.34 12.58
CA ASP A 180 10.40 18.92 12.43
C ASP A 180 9.13 18.15 12.81
N GLY A 181 8.31 17.76 11.84
CA GLY A 181 7.01 17.16 12.14
C GLY A 181 7.14 15.78 12.79
N ASP A 182 6.69 15.64 14.04
CA ASP A 182 6.54 14.32 14.68
C ASP A 182 5.36 13.54 14.05
N TRP A 183 5.59 12.25 13.77
CA TRP A 183 4.56 11.30 13.33
C TRP A 183 3.72 10.88 14.53
N VAL A 184 2.38 10.93 14.42
CA VAL A 184 1.51 10.55 15.53
C VAL A 184 0.22 9.89 15.04
N GLY A 185 -0.36 8.98 15.84
CA GLY A 185 -1.58 8.25 15.47
C GLY A 185 -1.34 7.13 14.44
N GLU A 186 -0.41 6.22 14.74
CA GLU A 186 -0.10 5.04 13.91
C GLU A 186 -1.14 3.93 14.05
N SER A 187 -1.36 3.18 12.97
CA SER A 187 -2.41 2.17 12.90
C SER A 187 -2.07 0.84 13.55
N GLY A 188 -0.81 0.71 13.99
CA GLY A 188 -0.15 -0.57 14.20
C GLY A 188 0.16 -1.30 12.88
N ASP A 189 0.92 -2.37 13.00
CA ASP A 189 1.36 -3.19 11.87
C ASP A 189 0.22 -4.03 11.30
N TYR A 190 0.07 -3.95 9.97
CA TYR A 190 -0.66 -4.92 9.18
C TYR A 190 0.31 -5.74 8.35
N ARG A 191 0.38 -7.05 8.58
CA ARG A 191 1.32 -7.94 7.89
C ARG A 191 0.63 -8.65 6.75
N LEU A 192 1.29 -8.68 5.59
CA LEU A 192 0.84 -9.42 4.42
C LEU A 192 2.01 -10.06 3.70
N THR A 193 1.71 -11.00 2.80
CA THR A 193 2.69 -11.58 1.90
C THR A 193 2.37 -11.21 0.44
N VAL A 194 3.41 -10.92 -0.32
CA VAL A 194 3.37 -10.95 -1.78
C VAL A 194 3.69 -12.38 -2.21
N GLY A 195 2.71 -13.06 -2.77
CA GLY A 195 2.87 -14.39 -3.34
C GLY A 195 3.45 -14.35 -4.75
N PRO A 196 3.88 -15.51 -5.29
CA PRO A 196 4.30 -15.61 -6.68
C PRO A 196 3.21 -15.10 -7.63
N ALA A 197 3.62 -14.68 -8.82
CA ALA A 197 2.66 -14.25 -9.84
C ALA A 197 1.59 -15.32 -10.05
N GLY A 198 0.31 -14.93 -9.90
CA GLY A 198 -0.79 -15.86 -10.05
C GLY A 198 -0.80 -16.47 -11.46
N PRO A 199 -1.18 -17.75 -11.63
CA PRO A 199 -1.34 -18.34 -12.95
C PRO A 199 -2.53 -17.69 -13.66
N GLY A 200 -2.31 -16.56 -14.33
CA GLY A 200 -3.44 -15.80 -14.90
C GLY A 200 -3.12 -14.58 -15.76
N THR A 201 -1.90 -14.05 -15.76
CA THR A 201 -1.57 -12.89 -16.61
C THR A 201 -0.57 -13.30 -17.68
N PRO A 202 -1.00 -13.47 -18.95
CA PRO A 202 -0.05 -13.66 -20.04
C PRO A 202 0.83 -12.42 -20.13
N THR A 203 2.14 -12.59 -19.87
CA THR A 203 3.13 -11.66 -20.41
C THR A 203 2.98 -11.74 -21.92
N ALA A 204 2.46 -10.69 -22.56
CA ALA A 204 2.23 -10.67 -24.00
C ALA A 204 3.57 -10.96 -24.71
N PRO A 205 3.71 -12.09 -25.43
CA PRO A 205 4.86 -12.28 -26.30
C PRO A 205 4.72 -11.35 -27.50
N ALA A 206 5.81 -10.74 -27.93
CA ALA A 206 5.87 -9.93 -29.15
C ALA A 206 5.29 -10.72 -30.34
N ALA A 207 4.21 -10.20 -30.92
CA ALA A 207 3.49 -10.84 -32.01
C ALA A 207 4.37 -10.95 -33.27
N THR A 208 4.58 -12.18 -33.77
CA THR A 208 4.93 -12.45 -35.17
C THR A 208 3.69 -12.98 -35.88
N PRO A 209 3.29 -12.46 -37.05
CA PRO A 209 2.01 -12.79 -37.67
C PRO A 209 2.10 -14.01 -38.57
N THR A 210 1.09 -14.89 -38.55
CA THR A 210 0.70 -15.77 -39.67
C THR A 210 -0.70 -16.38 -39.41
N PRO A 211 -1.44 -16.87 -40.44
CA PRO A 211 -2.73 -16.30 -40.78
C PRO A 211 -3.93 -17.25 -40.57
N ASP A 212 -5.10 -16.63 -40.66
CA ASP A 212 -6.47 -17.13 -40.74
C ASP A 212 -6.69 -18.61 -41.09
N THR A 213 -7.59 -19.24 -40.32
CA THR A 213 -8.66 -20.03 -40.93
C THR A 213 -9.95 -19.96 -40.11
N THR A 214 -10.89 -19.24 -40.70
CA THR A 214 -12.32 -19.10 -40.41
C THR A 214 -13.05 -20.44 -40.21
N ARG A 215 -13.84 -20.56 -39.12
CA ARG A 215 -15.26 -20.97 -39.20
C ARG A 215 -16.02 -20.74 -37.88
N THR A 216 -17.07 -19.93 -37.97
CA THR A 216 -18.06 -19.55 -36.93
C THR A 216 -19.31 -20.48 -37.01
N PRO A 217 -20.43 -20.28 -36.26
CA PRO A 217 -20.88 -21.13 -35.15
C PRO A 217 -22.30 -21.72 -35.31
N HIS A 218 -22.79 -22.57 -34.38
CA HIS A 218 -24.23 -22.65 -34.11
C HIS A 218 -24.57 -23.19 -32.67
N PRO A 219 -25.70 -22.77 -32.06
CA PRO A 219 -26.00 -22.87 -30.63
C PRO A 219 -27.10 -23.91 -30.30
N SER A 220 -27.34 -24.17 -29.00
CA SER A 220 -28.69 -24.22 -28.37
C SER A 220 -28.64 -24.76 -26.93
N ALA A 221 -29.44 -24.14 -26.06
CA ALA A 221 -29.93 -24.61 -24.76
C ALA A 221 -31.44 -24.23 -24.69
N PRO A 222 -32.26 -24.59 -23.65
CA PRO A 222 -32.41 -25.79 -22.82
C PRO A 222 -33.91 -26.31 -22.88
N PRO A 223 -34.45 -27.13 -21.94
CA PRO A 223 -35.07 -26.56 -20.72
C PRO A 223 -35.06 -27.45 -19.43
N ALA A 224 -35.53 -26.82 -18.34
CA ALA A 224 -35.58 -27.23 -16.94
C ALA A 224 -36.60 -28.35 -16.58
N LYS A 225 -36.42 -28.96 -15.40
CA LYS A 225 -37.54 -29.39 -14.53
C LYS A 225 -37.20 -29.33 -13.04
N GLU A 226 -38.10 -28.66 -12.34
CA GLU A 226 -38.29 -28.41 -10.91
C GLU A 226 -38.86 -29.63 -10.18
N THR A 227 -38.44 -29.93 -8.93
CA THR A 227 -39.29 -30.50 -7.86
C THR A 227 -38.62 -30.39 -6.47
N ARG A 228 -39.35 -29.83 -5.49
CA ARG A 228 -39.20 -29.92 -4.02
C ARG A 228 -40.64 -29.83 -3.44
N PRO A 229 -40.99 -30.22 -2.18
CA PRO A 229 -40.39 -31.07 -1.13
C PRO A 229 -41.34 -32.25 -0.73
N PRO A 230 -41.04 -33.04 0.34
CA PRO A 230 -41.79 -32.77 1.59
C PRO A 230 -41.00 -32.98 2.91
N THR A 231 -41.50 -32.33 3.96
CA THR A 231 -41.29 -32.53 5.42
C THR A 231 -42.72 -32.53 5.99
N PRO A 232 -43.13 -33.29 7.04
CA PRO A 232 -42.48 -33.36 8.35
C PRO A 232 -42.63 -34.66 9.18
N SER A 233 -41.85 -34.81 10.25
CA SER A 233 -42.31 -35.39 11.54
C SER A 233 -41.24 -35.26 12.64
N ALA A 234 -41.61 -34.62 13.74
CA ALA A 234 -41.05 -34.82 15.09
C ALA A 234 -41.99 -35.79 15.86
N PRO A 235 -41.62 -36.36 17.03
CA PRO A 235 -41.75 -35.60 18.27
C PRO A 235 -40.74 -35.91 19.43
N ALA A 236 -40.60 -34.88 20.28
CA ALA A 236 -40.60 -34.86 21.76
C ALA A 236 -39.49 -35.49 22.64
N THR A 237 -38.83 -34.57 23.36
CA THR A 237 -38.64 -34.49 24.84
C THR A 237 -37.65 -35.42 25.54
N ARG A 238 -36.59 -34.82 26.12
CA ARG A 238 -36.24 -34.93 27.56
C ARG A 238 -35.15 -33.92 27.98
N SER A 239 -35.46 -33.12 29.01
CA SER A 239 -34.49 -32.47 29.92
C SER A 239 -33.97 -33.50 30.94
N PRO A 240 -32.80 -33.27 31.58
CA PRO A 240 -32.83 -32.67 32.91
C PRO A 240 -31.67 -31.69 33.26
N GLU A 241 -32.04 -30.74 34.13
CA GLU A 241 -31.36 -30.23 35.34
C GLU A 241 -29.92 -29.64 35.36
N ARG A 242 -29.86 -28.49 36.03
CA ARG A 242 -28.71 -27.67 36.46
C ARG A 242 -28.14 -28.18 37.81
N PRO A 243 -26.86 -27.93 38.11
CA PRO A 243 -26.53 -27.28 39.39
C PRO A 243 -25.67 -26.02 39.21
N ALA A 244 -25.85 -25.08 40.15
CA ALA A 244 -25.16 -23.81 40.25
C ALA A 244 -23.90 -23.89 41.13
N ASP A 245 -23.09 -22.84 41.01
CA ASP A 245 -22.05 -22.33 41.91
C ASP A 245 -20.67 -23.02 41.94
N ALA A 246 -19.71 -22.38 41.26
CA ALA A 246 -18.41 -21.98 41.83
C ALA A 246 -17.65 -21.05 40.86
N ALA A 247 -17.43 -19.80 41.27
CA ALA A 247 -16.34 -18.98 40.73
C ALA A 247 -14.99 -19.52 41.25
N PRO A 248 -13.87 -19.28 40.54
CA PRO A 248 -13.07 -18.11 40.91
C PRO A 248 -12.47 -17.33 39.73
N ASP A 249 -12.28 -16.04 40.03
CA ASP A 249 -11.14 -15.18 39.74
C ASP A 249 -10.64 -15.00 38.29
N ARG A 250 -10.88 -13.77 37.81
CA ARG A 250 -10.12 -13.10 36.76
C ARG A 250 -8.65 -13.03 37.17
N GLU A 251 -7.80 -13.72 36.42
CA GLU A 251 -6.37 -13.44 36.35
C GLU A 251 -6.02 -13.10 34.89
N LEU A 252 -6.19 -11.81 34.54
CA LEU A 252 -5.65 -11.19 33.33
C LEU A 252 -4.54 -10.22 33.77
N ALA A 253 -3.33 -10.73 33.92
CA ALA A 253 -2.08 -9.95 33.93
C ALA A 253 -0.90 -10.89 33.67
N GLY A 254 -0.67 -11.20 32.40
CA GLY A 254 0.38 -12.10 31.95
C GLY A 254 1.25 -11.48 30.86
N THR A 255 1.69 -10.23 31.03
CA THR A 255 2.69 -9.58 30.18
C THR A 255 3.72 -8.89 31.06
N GLY A 256 4.77 -9.62 31.44
CA GLY A 256 5.83 -9.08 32.30
C GLY A 256 7.01 -10.00 32.54
N ARG A 257 7.36 -10.86 31.57
CA ARG A 257 8.50 -11.79 31.72
C ARG A 257 9.55 -11.76 30.60
N GLU A 258 9.41 -10.89 29.60
CA GLU A 258 10.44 -10.72 28.57
C GLU A 258 11.23 -9.40 28.72
N SER A 259 10.82 -8.52 29.65
CA SER A 259 11.49 -7.24 29.92
C SER A 259 12.71 -7.34 30.84
N GLU A 260 12.85 -8.42 31.63
CA GLU A 260 13.99 -8.58 32.54
C GLU A 260 15.30 -8.97 31.82
N GLU A 261 15.23 -9.66 30.68
CA GLU A 261 16.43 -10.01 29.90
C GLU A 261 16.98 -8.81 29.12
N TYR A 262 16.10 -7.98 28.57
CA TYR A 262 16.49 -6.76 27.83
C TYR A 262 17.05 -5.67 28.74
N ALA A 263 16.52 -5.55 29.97
CA ALA A 263 17.00 -4.59 30.97
C ALA A 263 18.45 -4.89 31.44
N ARG A 264 18.88 -6.16 31.44
CA ARG A 264 20.25 -6.52 31.82
C ARG A 264 21.30 -6.20 30.75
N VAL A 265 20.89 -6.06 29.49
CA VAL A 265 21.79 -5.76 28.37
C VAL A 265 21.95 -4.25 28.12
N LEU A 266 20.92 -3.44 28.42
CA LEU A 266 20.93 -1.99 28.11
C LEU A 266 21.59 -1.10 29.18
N VAL A 267 21.58 -1.51 30.46
CA VAL A 267 22.21 -0.74 31.55
C VAL A 267 23.74 -0.56 31.38
N PRO A 268 24.55 -1.55 30.97
CA PRO A 268 25.99 -1.35 30.81
C PRO A 268 26.36 -0.50 29.58
N LEU A 269 25.54 -0.49 28.52
CA LEU A 269 25.78 0.30 27.30
C LEU A 269 25.61 1.81 27.56
N ALA A 270 24.58 2.21 28.30
CA ALA A 270 24.36 3.61 28.68
C ALA A 270 25.49 4.16 29.57
N ALA A 271 25.98 3.35 30.52
CA ALA A 271 27.12 3.73 31.37
C ALA A 271 28.43 3.88 30.56
N GLY A 272 28.65 3.01 29.57
CA GLY A 272 29.80 3.09 28.65
C GLY A 272 29.82 4.38 27.83
N LEU A 273 28.67 4.78 27.28
CA LEU A 273 28.53 6.02 26.49
C LEU A 273 28.74 7.28 27.33
N LEU A 274 28.25 7.31 28.57
CA LEU A 274 28.46 8.44 29.49
C LEU A 274 29.93 8.58 29.90
N LEU A 275 30.63 7.47 30.14
CA LEU A 275 32.06 7.49 30.45
C LEU A 275 32.91 7.96 29.26
N LEU A 276 32.56 7.53 28.04
CA LEU A 276 33.25 7.98 26.82
C LEU A 276 33.05 9.48 26.57
N GLY A 277 31.81 9.98 26.75
CA GLY A 277 31.50 11.41 26.64
C GLY A 277 32.28 12.27 27.65
N ALA A 278 32.39 11.81 28.90
CA ALA A 278 33.16 12.50 29.93
C ALA A 278 34.67 12.56 29.61
N VAL A 279 35.25 11.50 29.02
CA VAL A 279 36.66 11.47 28.60
C VAL A 279 36.91 12.45 27.45
N LEU A 280 36.03 12.48 26.44
CA LEU A 280 36.15 13.39 25.30
C LEU A 280 36.06 14.87 25.73
N LEU A 281 35.13 15.20 26.63
CA LEU A 281 35.01 16.57 27.18
C LEU A 281 36.23 16.98 28.00
N ARG A 282 36.86 16.04 28.72
CA ARG A 282 38.07 16.32 29.52
C ARG A 282 39.32 16.46 28.64
N ALA A 283 39.39 15.72 27.53
CA ALA A 283 40.45 15.85 26.53
C ALA A 283 40.34 17.19 25.77
N ALA A 284 39.11 17.60 25.42
CA ALA A 284 38.85 18.87 24.74
C ALA A 284 39.13 20.10 25.63
N ARG A 285 38.98 19.97 26.95
CA ARG A 285 39.25 21.04 27.92
C ARG A 285 40.71 21.12 28.39
N ARG A 286 41.62 20.27 27.91
CA ARG A 286 43.05 20.44 28.22
C ARG A 286 43.59 21.66 27.46
N PRO A 287 44.05 22.71 28.17
CA PRO A 287 44.70 23.85 27.51
C PRO A 287 45.97 23.34 26.84
N ARG A 288 46.10 23.61 25.53
CA ARG A 288 47.35 23.41 24.80
C ARG A 288 48.36 24.39 25.38
N HIS A 289 49.27 23.91 26.23
CA HIS A 289 50.45 24.69 26.61
C HIS A 289 51.31 24.90 25.35
N ARG A 290 51.33 26.13 24.86
CA ARG A 290 52.46 26.75 24.17
C ARG A 290 52.75 28.07 24.87
#